data_AF-G3NGJ0-F1
#
_entry.id   AF-G3NGJ0-F1
#
_cell.length_a   1.000
_cell.length_b   1.000
_cell.length_c   1.000
_cell.angle_alpha   90.00
_cell.angle_beta   90.00
_cell.angle_gamma   90.00
#
_symmetry.space_group_name_H-M   'P 1'
#
loop_
_entity.id
_entity.type
_entity.pdbx_description
1 polymer ?
#
loop_
_entity_poly.entity_id
_entity_poly.type
_entity_poly.pdbx_seq_one_letter_code
_entity_poly.pdbx_strand_id
1 'polypeptide(L)'
;MRSNESLKDRVVQNFPHITEELDTFQKLCHLYRSNLQRTMKEKLPSIREGIEDESSLEKTIDNRDKSPFSQEKLLKWLNYKEREINIIKSCVETMEGTKIVKNQSELDREVLNGDVDDVLCFVFTSTKRGDTYLDEMATYLDTPMKGSTTEDEWFYSDEVWTSMRVKAKAFQDFSKAKKNNNRIRFLIAVIPNEAYKGATIYHYKQGILDRTDLSGLGPYPEIITDRRDLIRYACDLTLDPNTVQNDLVLSDGNKKVTYGTGHQYPANPE
;
A
#
# COMPACT_ATOMS: atom_id res chain seq x y z
N MET A 1 15.12 5.01 -19.23
CA MET A 1 16.15 4.83 -18.19
C MET A 1 15.53 5.03 -16.81
N ARG A 2 14.99 6.22 -16.49
CA ARG A 2 14.26 6.49 -15.22
C ARG A 2 13.18 5.45 -14.87
N SER A 3 12.26 5.14 -15.79
CA SER A 3 11.23 4.12 -15.57
C SER A 3 11.78 2.72 -15.24
N ASN A 4 12.96 2.36 -15.78
CA ASN A 4 13.59 1.07 -15.52
C ASN A 4 14.21 1.01 -14.11
N GLU A 5 14.55 2.15 -13.53
CA GLU A 5 15.07 2.22 -12.16
C GLU A 5 13.93 1.94 -11.17
N SER A 6 12.74 2.53 -11.40
CA SER A 6 11.54 2.26 -10.59
C SER A 6 11.12 0.79 -10.62
N LEU A 7 11.19 0.12 -11.77
CA LEU A 7 10.84 -1.31 -11.91
C LEU A 7 11.79 -2.27 -11.16
N LYS A 8 13.01 -1.82 -10.82
CA LYS A 8 13.97 -2.63 -10.05
C LYS A 8 13.71 -2.57 -8.55
N ASP A 9 12.85 -1.66 -8.09
CA ASP A 9 12.56 -1.52 -6.67
C ASP A 9 11.74 -2.72 -6.16
N ARG A 10 12.19 -3.29 -5.02
CA ARG A 10 11.58 -4.48 -4.43
C ARG A 10 10.17 -4.24 -3.91
N VAL A 11 9.87 -3.03 -3.45
CA VAL A 11 8.52 -2.67 -3.03
C VAL A 11 7.64 -2.68 -4.26
N VAL A 12 8.02 -2.01 -5.35
CA VAL A 12 7.25 -1.93 -6.61
C VAL A 12 6.88 -3.32 -7.15
N GLN A 13 7.78 -4.31 -7.06
CA GLN A 13 7.51 -5.70 -7.48
C GLN A 13 6.38 -6.41 -6.69
N ASN A 14 5.98 -5.87 -5.55
CA ASN A 14 4.84 -6.35 -4.77
C ASN A 14 3.52 -5.62 -5.09
N PHE A 15 3.55 -4.62 -5.97
CA PHE A 15 2.38 -3.86 -6.42
C PHE A 15 2.20 -4.03 -7.94
N PRO A 16 1.48 -5.07 -8.38
CA PRO A 16 1.34 -5.40 -9.80
C PRO A 16 0.82 -4.24 -10.66
N HIS A 17 -0.11 -3.43 -10.14
CA HIS A 17 -0.67 -2.31 -10.87
C HIS A 17 0.38 -1.25 -11.26
N ILE A 18 1.30 -0.89 -10.35
CA ILE A 18 2.39 0.05 -10.63
C ILE A 18 3.33 -0.52 -11.70
N THR A 19 3.63 -1.82 -11.59
CA THR A 19 4.47 -2.51 -12.58
C THR A 19 3.81 -2.49 -13.96
N GLU A 20 2.51 -2.78 -14.04
CA GLU A 20 1.74 -2.73 -15.28
C GLU A 20 1.68 -1.32 -15.90
N GLU A 21 1.51 -0.27 -15.09
CA GLU A 21 1.52 1.13 -15.55
C GLU A 21 2.89 1.52 -16.12
N LEU A 22 3.98 1.22 -15.40
CA LEU A 22 5.35 1.50 -15.85
C LEU A 22 5.71 0.74 -17.14
N ASP A 23 5.30 -0.53 -17.26
CA ASP A 23 5.49 -1.33 -18.47
C ASP A 23 4.69 -0.77 -19.65
N THR A 24 3.46 -0.33 -19.41
CA THR A 24 2.59 0.27 -20.43
C THR A 24 3.19 1.58 -20.93
N PHE A 25 3.63 2.46 -20.03
CA PHE A 25 4.33 3.69 -20.37
C PHE A 25 5.55 3.44 -21.27
N GLN A 26 6.37 2.44 -20.93
CA GLN A 26 7.56 2.09 -21.71
C GLN A 26 7.21 1.58 -23.11
N LYS A 27 6.20 0.72 -23.23
CA LYS A 27 5.72 0.20 -24.52
C LYS A 27 5.23 1.32 -25.42
N LEU A 28 4.43 2.25 -24.88
CA LEU A 28 3.91 3.40 -25.62
C LEU A 28 5.05 4.34 -26.05
N CYS A 29 6.00 4.63 -25.16
CA CYS A 29 7.19 5.42 -25.51
C CYS A 29 8.03 4.75 -26.61
N HIS A 30 8.21 3.44 -26.55
CA HIS A 30 8.96 2.69 -27.56
C HIS A 30 8.25 2.70 -28.92
N LEU A 31 6.92 2.54 -28.91
CA LEU A 31 6.10 2.60 -30.12
C LEU A 31 6.15 4.00 -30.77
N TYR A 32 5.95 5.06 -29.99
CA TYR A 32 6.07 6.44 -30.47
C TYR A 32 7.46 6.71 -31.05
N ARG A 33 8.53 6.32 -30.34
CA ARG A 33 9.91 6.46 -30.85
C ARG A 33 10.09 5.75 -32.19
N SER A 34 9.56 4.54 -32.32
CA SER A 34 9.68 3.76 -33.56
C SER A 34 8.94 4.43 -34.72
N ASN A 35 7.75 4.99 -34.47
CA ASN A 35 6.99 5.74 -35.45
C ASN A 35 7.75 7.01 -35.88
N LEU A 36 8.26 7.78 -34.92
CA LEU A 36 9.05 8.98 -35.21
C LEU A 36 10.31 8.65 -36.04
N GLN A 37 11.02 7.57 -35.70
CA GLN A 37 12.19 7.12 -36.46
C GLN A 37 11.83 6.71 -37.89
N ARG A 38 10.67 6.07 -38.11
CA ARG A 38 10.18 5.74 -39.46
C ARG A 38 9.91 7.01 -40.26
N THR A 39 9.19 7.97 -39.68
CA THR A 39 8.93 9.28 -40.31
C THR A 39 10.23 9.99 -40.67
N MET A 40 11.22 10.02 -39.76
CA MET A 40 12.52 10.64 -40.03
C MET A 40 13.28 9.93 -41.17
N LYS A 41 13.22 8.60 -41.22
CA LYS A 41 13.86 7.80 -42.28
C LYS A 41 13.26 8.08 -43.66
N GLU A 42 11.98 8.39 -43.72
CA GLU A 42 11.27 8.74 -44.96
C GLU A 42 11.52 10.20 -45.36
N LYS A 43 11.44 11.14 -44.41
CA LYS A 43 11.56 12.58 -44.70
C LYS A 43 12.99 13.03 -45.02
N LEU A 44 13.99 12.54 -44.30
CA LEU A 44 15.37 13.02 -44.46
C LEU A 44 15.94 12.83 -45.87
N PRO A 45 15.76 11.66 -46.54
CA PRO A 45 16.14 11.50 -47.95
C PRO A 45 15.36 12.42 -48.89
N SER A 46 14.02 12.50 -48.75
CA SER A 46 13.16 13.35 -49.60
C SER A 46 13.55 14.82 -49.54
N ILE A 47 13.96 15.32 -48.36
CA ILE A 47 14.46 16.69 -48.20
C ILE A 47 15.80 16.88 -48.92
N ARG A 48 16.71 15.91 -48.82
CA ARG A 48 18.02 15.97 -49.50
C ARG A 48 17.90 15.95 -51.02
N GLU A 49 16.88 15.27 -51.54
CA GLU A 49 16.57 15.21 -52.97
C GLU A 49 15.80 16.45 -53.46
N GLY A 50 15.43 17.37 -52.56
CA GLY A 50 14.68 18.59 -52.88
C GLY A 50 13.19 18.33 -53.19
N ILE A 51 12.68 17.14 -52.85
CA ILE A 51 11.27 16.76 -53.06
C ILE A 51 10.40 17.35 -51.94
N GLU A 52 10.88 17.29 -50.70
CA GLU A 52 10.22 17.89 -49.53
C GLU A 52 11.02 19.08 -48.99
N ASP A 53 10.30 20.06 -48.43
CA ASP A 53 10.90 21.21 -47.76
C ASP A 53 11.26 20.91 -46.29
N GLU A 54 12.25 21.63 -45.76
CA GLU A 54 12.71 21.49 -44.37
C GLU A 54 11.60 21.80 -43.33
N SER A 55 10.63 22.66 -43.67
CA SER A 55 9.45 22.93 -42.82
C SER A 55 8.62 21.67 -42.51
N SER A 56 8.75 20.62 -43.31
CA SER A 56 8.10 19.33 -43.06
C SER A 56 8.69 18.60 -41.83
N LEU A 57 9.98 18.82 -41.56
CA LEU A 57 10.66 18.31 -40.38
C LEU A 57 10.32 19.14 -39.14
N GLU A 58 10.27 20.47 -39.28
CA GLU A 58 9.83 21.39 -38.22
C GLU A 58 8.42 21.03 -37.73
N LYS A 59 7.47 20.80 -38.65
CA LYS A 59 6.11 20.31 -38.31
C LYS A 59 6.13 19.00 -37.53
N THR A 60 7.06 18.09 -37.84
CA THR A 60 7.17 16.80 -37.12
C THR A 60 7.60 17.03 -35.67
N ILE A 61 8.50 17.98 -35.43
CA ILE A 61 8.96 18.38 -34.09
C ILE A 61 7.83 19.11 -33.35
N ASP A 62 7.17 20.07 -33.98
CA ASP A 62 6.04 20.80 -33.38
C ASP A 62 4.89 19.86 -32.98
N ASN A 63 4.62 18.85 -33.81
CA ASN A 63 3.61 17.83 -33.51
C ASN A 63 3.98 17.04 -32.26
N ARG A 64 5.26 16.75 -32.02
CA ARG A 64 5.71 16.11 -30.78
C ARG A 64 5.42 16.98 -29.58
N ASP A 65 5.75 18.26 -29.63
CA ASP A 65 5.61 19.16 -28.48
C ASP A 65 4.13 19.40 -28.12
N LYS A 66 3.22 19.28 -29.09
CA LYS A 66 1.77 19.33 -28.87
C LYS A 66 1.16 17.97 -28.50
N SER A 67 1.89 16.87 -28.69
CA SER A 67 1.40 15.51 -28.41
C SER A 67 1.50 15.14 -26.93
N PRO A 68 0.90 14.01 -26.50
CA PRO A 68 1.16 13.42 -25.18
C PRO A 68 2.62 13.02 -24.98
N PHE A 69 3.44 12.94 -26.03
CA PHE A 69 4.85 12.54 -25.98
C PHE A 69 5.81 13.74 -25.88
N SER A 70 5.29 14.93 -25.57
CA SER A 70 6.14 16.08 -25.27
C SER A 70 7.02 15.80 -24.05
N GLN A 71 8.22 16.38 -24.02
CA GLN A 71 9.15 16.16 -22.92
C GLN A 71 8.55 16.59 -21.58
N GLU A 72 7.83 17.70 -21.55
CA GLU A 72 7.17 18.22 -20.36
C GLU A 72 6.14 17.22 -19.81
N LYS A 73 5.24 16.71 -20.66
CA LYS A 73 4.20 15.77 -20.25
C LYS A 73 4.78 14.43 -19.76
N LEU A 74 5.78 13.89 -20.47
CA LEU A 74 6.46 12.65 -20.06
C LEU A 74 7.17 12.80 -18.71
N LEU A 75 7.85 13.94 -18.50
CA LEU A 75 8.52 14.22 -17.21
C LEU A 75 7.51 14.42 -16.09
N LYS A 76 6.41 15.12 -16.36
CA LYS A 76 5.32 15.33 -15.40
C LYS A 76 4.78 13.99 -14.90
N TRP A 77 4.42 13.08 -15.81
CA TRP A 77 3.93 11.75 -15.44
C TRP A 77 4.95 10.93 -14.65
N LEU A 78 6.22 10.91 -15.07
CA LEU A 78 7.28 10.21 -14.33
C LEU A 78 7.44 10.75 -12.91
N ASN A 79 7.42 12.07 -12.73
CA ASN A 79 7.52 12.68 -11.41
C ASN A 79 6.31 12.31 -10.52
N TYR A 80 5.11 12.21 -11.11
CA TYR A 80 3.88 11.83 -10.41
C TYR A 80 3.96 10.38 -9.93
N LYS A 81 4.35 9.46 -10.80
CA LYS A 81 4.57 8.05 -10.45
C LYS A 81 5.68 7.87 -9.43
N GLU A 82 6.80 8.58 -9.57
CA GLU A 82 7.88 8.53 -8.58
C GLU A 82 7.39 9.01 -7.20
N ARG A 83 6.56 10.06 -7.13
CA ARG A 83 5.98 10.54 -5.88
C ARG A 83 5.05 9.51 -5.23
N GLU A 84 4.15 8.92 -6.01
CA GLU A 84 3.25 7.86 -5.53
C GLU A 84 4.02 6.65 -4.99
N ILE A 85 5.01 6.15 -5.76
CA ILE A 85 5.87 5.04 -5.35
C ILE A 85 6.58 5.35 -4.02
N ASN A 86 7.11 6.56 -3.86
CA ASN A 86 7.80 6.96 -2.63
C ASN A 86 6.87 7.01 -1.42
N ILE A 87 5.61 7.42 -1.60
CA ILE A 87 4.60 7.41 -0.52
C ILE A 87 4.28 5.98 -0.10
N ILE A 88 3.96 5.12 -1.07
CA ILE A 88 3.65 3.70 -0.82
C ILE A 88 4.83 3.02 -0.12
N LYS A 89 6.04 3.24 -0.64
CA LYS A 89 7.29 2.72 -0.08
C LYS A 89 7.47 3.14 1.37
N SER A 90 7.30 4.42 1.69
CA SER A 90 7.46 4.91 3.06
C SER A 90 6.45 4.27 4.03
N CYS A 91 5.21 4.03 3.60
CA CYS A 91 4.22 3.30 4.40
C CYS A 91 4.62 1.83 4.60
N VAL A 92 5.04 1.15 3.54
CA VAL A 92 5.47 -0.27 3.60
C VAL A 92 6.70 -0.44 4.50
N GLU A 93 7.69 0.45 4.38
CA GLU A 93 8.89 0.46 5.23
C GLU A 93 8.54 0.74 6.70
N THR A 94 7.55 1.60 6.97
CA THR A 94 7.05 1.83 8.34
C THR A 94 6.45 0.56 8.94
N MET A 95 5.75 -0.24 8.12
CA MET A 95 5.08 -1.49 8.52
C MET A 95 5.93 -2.73 8.26
N GLU A 96 7.26 -2.62 8.42
CA GLU A 96 8.20 -3.70 8.17
C GLU A 96 7.82 -5.01 8.88
N GLY A 97 7.95 -6.12 8.15
CA GLY A 97 7.57 -7.46 8.63
C GLY A 97 6.12 -7.85 8.31
N THR A 98 5.30 -6.91 7.83
CA THR A 98 3.92 -7.19 7.42
C THR A 98 3.89 -7.83 6.04
N LYS A 99 3.06 -8.86 5.87
CA LYS A 99 2.89 -9.55 4.59
C LYS A 99 2.09 -8.69 3.61
N ILE A 100 2.64 -8.48 2.42
CA ILE A 100 1.92 -7.84 1.31
C ILE A 100 1.22 -8.92 0.49
N VAL A 101 -0.10 -8.79 0.29
CA VAL A 101 -0.88 -9.67 -0.59
C VAL A 101 -1.10 -9.00 -1.94
N LYS A 102 -0.84 -9.74 -3.03
CA LYS A 102 -0.76 -9.17 -4.38
C LYS A 102 -2.09 -9.15 -5.14
N ASN A 103 -3.04 -9.96 -4.72
CA ASN A 103 -4.33 -10.14 -5.38
C ASN A 103 -5.39 -10.69 -4.40
N GLN A 104 -6.64 -10.73 -4.86
CA GLN A 104 -7.77 -11.19 -4.04
C GLN A 104 -7.61 -12.62 -3.56
N SER A 105 -7.08 -13.54 -4.37
CA SER A 105 -6.90 -14.95 -3.96
C SER A 105 -5.88 -15.09 -2.82
N GLU A 106 -4.81 -14.31 -2.83
CA GLU A 106 -3.87 -14.26 -1.71
C GLU A 106 -4.49 -13.67 -0.45
N LEU A 107 -5.32 -12.63 -0.58
CA LEU A 107 -6.06 -12.05 0.54
C LEU A 107 -7.05 -13.07 1.13
N ASP A 108 -7.85 -13.71 0.30
CA ASP A 108 -8.84 -14.71 0.71
C ASP A 108 -8.18 -15.86 1.47
N ARG A 109 -7.02 -16.33 1.02
CA ARG A 109 -6.28 -17.41 1.70
C ARG A 109 -5.84 -17.02 3.12
N GLU A 110 -5.49 -15.76 3.35
CA GLU A 110 -5.09 -15.29 4.68
C GLU A 110 -6.29 -14.98 5.57
N VAL A 111 -7.35 -14.40 4.98
CA VAL A 111 -8.57 -13.98 5.67
C VAL A 111 -9.44 -15.18 6.08
N LEU A 112 -9.55 -16.19 5.22
CA LEU A 112 -10.38 -17.38 5.44
C LEU A 112 -9.64 -18.51 6.21
N ASN A 113 -8.46 -18.22 6.77
CA ASN A 113 -7.71 -19.19 7.55
C ASN A 113 -8.42 -19.50 8.88
N GLY A 114 -8.79 -20.75 9.12
CA GLY A 114 -9.55 -21.17 10.30
C GLY A 114 -8.83 -21.00 11.65
N ASP A 115 -7.50 -20.81 11.65
CA ASP A 115 -6.72 -20.55 12.86
C ASP A 115 -6.63 -19.05 13.22
N VAL A 116 -7.22 -18.18 12.40
CA VAL A 116 -7.15 -16.72 12.51
C VAL A 116 -8.54 -16.15 12.81
N ASP A 117 -8.68 -15.49 13.95
CA ASP A 117 -9.93 -14.85 14.36
C ASP A 117 -10.07 -13.45 13.74
N ASP A 118 -8.97 -12.70 13.67
CA ASP A 118 -8.96 -11.31 13.23
C ASP A 118 -7.86 -11.06 12.19
N VAL A 119 -8.21 -10.39 11.09
CA VAL A 119 -7.25 -9.88 10.11
C VAL A 119 -7.36 -8.37 10.01
N LEU A 120 -6.24 -7.70 10.27
CA LEU A 120 -6.08 -6.28 10.04
C LEU A 120 -5.28 -6.06 8.76
N CYS A 121 -5.90 -5.42 7.79
CA CYS A 121 -5.29 -5.16 6.50
C CYS A 121 -5.12 -3.67 6.28
N PHE A 122 -3.87 -3.19 6.15
CA PHE A 122 -3.61 -1.85 5.67
C PHE A 122 -3.84 -1.82 4.16
N VAL A 123 -4.86 -1.10 3.73
CA VAL A 123 -5.34 -1.08 2.35
C VAL A 123 -5.02 0.25 1.71
N PHE A 124 -4.21 0.25 0.65
CA PHE A 124 -4.11 1.38 -0.27
C PHE A 124 -5.38 1.42 -1.14
N THR A 125 -6.16 2.50 -1.02
CA THR A 125 -7.50 2.61 -1.60
C THR A 125 -7.56 3.52 -2.83
N SER A 126 -6.62 4.46 -2.95
CA SER A 126 -6.59 5.44 -4.05
C SER A 126 -5.80 5.02 -5.28
N THR A 127 -5.41 3.76 -5.36
CA THR A 127 -4.86 3.15 -6.57
C THR A 127 -6.02 2.86 -7.52
N LYS A 128 -6.24 3.75 -8.50
CA LYS A 128 -7.35 3.64 -9.46
C LYS A 128 -7.12 2.50 -10.45
N ARG A 129 -8.18 2.11 -11.15
CA ARG A 129 -8.06 1.18 -12.27
C ARG A 129 -7.57 1.97 -13.48
N GLY A 130 -6.30 1.77 -13.84
CA GLY A 130 -5.68 2.44 -14.99
C GLY A 130 -5.18 3.85 -14.67
N ASP A 131 -4.61 4.48 -15.70
CA ASP A 131 -3.95 5.78 -15.64
C ASP A 131 -4.41 6.60 -16.85
N THR A 132 -5.03 7.76 -16.62
CA THR A 132 -5.70 8.51 -17.71
C THR A 132 -4.72 9.10 -18.69
N TYR A 133 -3.51 9.44 -18.24
CA TYR A 133 -2.44 9.88 -19.11
C TYR A 133 -1.94 8.74 -20.02
N LEU A 134 -1.84 7.51 -19.52
CA LEU A 134 -1.53 6.36 -20.37
C LEU A 134 -2.62 6.10 -21.42
N ASP A 135 -3.88 6.31 -21.09
CA ASP A 135 -4.98 6.25 -22.07
C ASP A 135 -4.88 7.36 -23.13
N GLU A 136 -4.50 8.59 -22.76
CA GLU A 136 -4.22 9.69 -23.71
C GLU A 136 -3.11 9.30 -24.68
N MET A 137 -2.00 8.76 -24.16
CA MET A 137 -0.88 8.26 -24.97
C MET A 137 -1.29 7.11 -25.90
N ALA A 138 -2.08 6.17 -25.40
CA ALA A 138 -2.56 5.02 -26.17
C ALA A 138 -3.50 5.46 -27.31
N THR A 139 -4.41 6.38 -27.02
CA THR A 139 -5.35 6.98 -27.98
C THR A 139 -4.60 7.72 -29.08
N TYR A 140 -3.58 8.51 -28.73
CA TYR A 140 -2.76 9.22 -29.72
C TYR A 140 -2.02 8.28 -30.68
N LEU A 141 -1.73 7.05 -30.25
CA LEU A 141 -1.07 6.02 -31.06
C LEU A 141 -2.04 5.05 -31.74
N ASP A 142 -3.36 5.29 -31.67
CA ASP A 142 -4.41 4.38 -32.15
C ASP A 142 -4.27 2.94 -31.59
N THR A 143 -3.84 2.84 -30.33
CA THR A 143 -3.69 1.55 -29.64
C THR A 143 -4.85 1.26 -28.69
N PRO A 144 -5.23 -0.02 -28.49
CA PRO A 144 -6.32 -0.36 -27.58
C PRO A 144 -6.06 0.13 -26.15
N MET A 145 -7.00 0.90 -25.60
CA MET A 145 -6.95 1.40 -24.22
C MET A 145 -7.70 0.47 -23.25
N LYS A 146 -7.27 0.43 -21.98
CA LYS A 146 -7.96 -0.36 -20.94
C LYS A 146 -9.14 0.41 -20.33
N GLY A 147 -9.20 1.73 -20.52
CA GLY A 147 -10.22 2.61 -19.95
C GLY A 147 -9.98 2.85 -18.46
N SER A 148 -9.65 4.09 -18.12
CA SER A 148 -9.30 4.49 -16.75
C SER A 148 -10.34 5.42 -16.13
N THR A 149 -10.42 5.40 -14.79
CA THR A 149 -11.23 6.39 -14.05
C THR A 149 -10.46 7.70 -13.88
N THR A 150 -11.16 8.81 -13.68
CA THR A 150 -10.59 10.17 -13.57
C THR A 150 -9.41 10.22 -12.60
N GLU A 151 -8.38 11.03 -12.85
CA GLU A 151 -7.25 11.18 -11.93
C GLU A 151 -7.68 11.92 -10.64
N ASP A 152 -7.32 11.37 -9.47
CA ASP A 152 -7.32 12.11 -8.20
C ASP A 152 -5.86 12.14 -7.76
N GLU A 153 -5.25 13.33 -7.75
CA GLU A 153 -3.84 13.56 -7.41
C GLU A 153 -3.61 13.44 -5.89
N TRP A 154 -4.13 12.37 -5.28
CA TRP A 154 -4.13 12.15 -3.83
C TRP A 154 -2.71 12.20 -3.23
N PHE A 155 -1.70 11.83 -4.02
CA PHE A 155 -0.28 11.80 -3.64
C PHE A 155 0.38 13.19 -3.50
N TYR A 156 -0.31 14.26 -3.90
CA TYR A 156 0.09 15.65 -3.60
C TYR A 156 -0.60 16.25 -2.38
N SER A 157 -1.61 15.58 -1.83
CA SER A 157 -2.28 16.07 -0.63
C SER A 157 -1.45 15.76 0.61
N ASP A 158 -0.92 16.81 1.24
CA ASP A 158 -0.22 16.71 2.53
C ASP A 158 -1.12 16.14 3.64
N GLU A 159 -2.42 16.43 3.58
CA GLU A 159 -3.42 15.87 4.49
C GLU A 159 -3.54 14.35 4.31
N VAL A 160 -3.70 13.87 3.07
CA VAL A 160 -3.79 12.44 2.76
C VAL A 160 -2.50 11.74 3.19
N TRP A 161 -1.34 12.31 2.86
CA TRP A 161 -0.04 11.77 3.29
C TRP A 161 0.08 11.71 4.82
N THR A 162 -0.26 12.78 5.52
CA THR A 162 -0.19 12.85 6.99
C THR A 162 -1.10 11.78 7.63
N SER A 163 -2.32 11.65 7.12
CA SER A 163 -3.28 10.63 7.54
C SER A 163 -2.74 9.21 7.35
N MET A 164 -2.21 8.91 6.16
CA MET A 164 -1.61 7.60 5.87
C MET A 164 -0.43 7.29 6.80
N ARG A 165 0.43 8.28 7.06
CA ARG A 165 1.59 8.12 7.94
C ARG A 165 1.17 7.83 9.38
N VAL A 166 0.14 8.50 9.90
CA VAL A 166 -0.42 8.23 11.23
C VAL A 166 -1.00 6.82 11.30
N LYS A 167 -1.79 6.41 10.30
CA LYS A 167 -2.38 5.07 10.24
C LYS A 167 -1.31 3.98 10.13
N ALA A 168 -0.28 4.16 9.32
CA ALA A 168 0.80 3.18 9.15
C ALA A 168 1.59 2.98 10.46
N LYS A 169 1.85 4.07 11.20
CA LYS A 169 2.48 3.98 12.53
C LYS A 169 1.60 3.25 13.53
N ALA A 170 0.33 3.65 13.63
CA ALA A 170 -0.62 3.00 14.55
C ALA A 170 -0.79 1.50 14.22
N PHE A 171 -0.83 1.16 12.93
CA PHE A 171 -0.87 -0.23 12.46
C PHE A 171 0.37 -1.00 12.90
N GLN A 172 1.57 -0.43 12.72
CA GLN A 172 2.83 -1.07 13.12
C GLN A 172 2.94 -1.22 14.64
N ASP A 173 2.56 -0.21 15.41
CA ASP A 173 2.58 -0.28 16.88
C ASP A 173 1.63 -1.38 17.38
N PHE A 174 0.44 -1.47 16.78
CA PHE A 174 -0.52 -2.53 17.10
C PHE A 174 -0.01 -3.93 16.69
N SER A 175 0.61 -4.05 15.52
CA SER A 175 1.26 -5.28 15.04
C SER A 175 2.34 -5.76 16.01
N LYS A 176 3.22 -4.86 16.45
CA LYS A 176 4.26 -5.16 17.45
C LYS A 176 3.67 -5.61 18.79
N ALA A 177 2.64 -4.92 19.28
CA ALA A 177 1.95 -5.27 20.53
C ALA A 177 1.28 -6.65 20.47
N LYS A 178 0.95 -7.14 19.27
CA LYS A 178 0.27 -8.43 19.06
C LYS A 178 1.15 -9.50 18.42
N LYS A 179 2.47 -9.31 18.39
CA LYS A 179 3.43 -10.22 17.73
C LYS A 179 3.30 -11.70 18.12
N ASN A 180 2.92 -12.00 19.37
CA ASN A 180 2.79 -13.36 19.88
C ASN A 180 1.36 -13.94 19.77
N ASN A 181 0.40 -13.16 19.26
CA ASN A 181 -0.97 -13.62 19.08
C ASN A 181 -1.17 -14.18 17.68
N ASN A 182 -1.10 -15.51 17.55
CA ASN A 182 -1.27 -16.20 16.27
C ASN A 182 -2.69 -16.13 15.69
N ARG A 183 -3.68 -15.70 16.48
CA ARG A 183 -5.08 -15.52 16.05
C ARG A 183 -5.32 -14.19 15.35
N ILE A 184 -4.33 -13.28 15.35
CA ILE A 184 -4.42 -12.00 14.65
C ILE A 184 -3.41 -11.97 13.51
N ARG A 185 -3.86 -11.65 12.30
CA ARG A 185 -3.01 -11.49 11.11
C ARG A 185 -2.94 -10.02 10.69
N PHE A 186 -1.76 -9.59 10.27
CA PHE A 186 -1.51 -8.26 9.72
C PHE A 186 -1.11 -8.38 8.26
N LEU A 187 -1.81 -7.65 7.39
CA LEU A 187 -1.60 -7.66 5.94
C LEU A 187 -1.49 -6.25 5.37
N ILE A 188 -0.88 -6.14 4.20
CA ILE A 188 -0.91 -4.96 3.34
C ILE A 188 -1.54 -5.39 2.01
N ALA A 189 -2.51 -4.63 1.52
CA ALA A 189 -3.17 -4.91 0.25
C ALA A 189 -3.45 -3.62 -0.55
N VAL A 190 -3.84 -3.82 -1.80
CA VAL A 190 -4.32 -2.78 -2.70
C VAL A 190 -5.75 -3.15 -3.07
N ILE A 191 -6.71 -2.35 -2.61
CA ILE A 191 -8.14 -2.58 -2.88
C ILE A 191 -8.78 -1.22 -3.16
N PRO A 192 -9.14 -0.93 -4.42
CA PRO A 192 -9.75 0.35 -4.78
C PRO A 192 -11.01 0.61 -3.94
N ASN A 193 -11.10 1.78 -3.31
CA ASN A 193 -12.28 2.20 -2.58
C ASN A 193 -12.37 3.74 -2.56
N GLU A 194 -13.36 4.27 -3.29
CA GLU A 194 -13.55 5.72 -3.45
C GLU A 194 -13.99 6.42 -2.16
N ALA A 195 -14.47 5.69 -1.15
CA ALA A 195 -14.86 6.27 0.14
C ALA A 195 -13.65 6.78 0.95
N TYR A 196 -12.43 6.32 0.63
CA TYR A 196 -11.22 6.66 1.38
C TYR A 196 -10.09 7.11 0.46
N LYS A 197 -9.50 8.26 0.77
CA LYS A 197 -8.31 8.76 0.08
C LYS A 197 -7.02 8.22 0.72
N GLY A 198 -6.05 7.85 -0.12
CA GLY A 198 -4.76 7.29 0.25
C GLY A 198 -4.87 5.83 0.73
N ALA A 199 -5.03 5.67 2.05
CA ALA A 199 -5.14 4.36 2.67
C ALA A 199 -6.01 4.35 3.93
N THR A 200 -6.49 3.14 4.25
CA THR A 200 -7.28 2.85 5.45
C THR A 200 -6.93 1.47 5.99
N ILE A 201 -7.52 1.08 7.12
CA ILE A 201 -7.29 -0.23 7.73
C ILE A 201 -8.62 -0.99 7.75
N TYR A 202 -8.68 -2.09 7.01
CA TYR A 202 -9.80 -3.01 7.00
C TYR A 202 -9.66 -4.02 8.14
N HIS A 203 -10.80 -4.42 8.68
CA HIS A 203 -10.92 -5.46 9.69
C HIS A 203 -11.79 -6.59 9.15
N TYR A 204 -11.21 -7.77 9.05
CA TYR A 204 -11.96 -9.00 8.83
C TYR A 204 -12.05 -9.78 10.14
N LYS A 205 -13.27 -10.14 10.55
CA LYS A 205 -13.55 -11.00 11.70
C LYS A 205 -14.03 -12.35 11.16
N GLN A 206 -13.34 -13.43 11.54
CA GLN A 206 -13.68 -14.81 11.16
C GLN A 206 -13.92 -14.97 9.64
N GLY A 207 -13.06 -14.35 8.84
CA GLY A 207 -13.15 -14.39 7.39
C GLY A 207 -14.13 -13.41 6.74
N ILE A 208 -14.90 -12.63 7.52
CA ILE A 208 -15.90 -11.69 7.02
C ILE A 208 -15.43 -10.26 7.25
N LEU A 209 -15.56 -9.40 6.24
CA LEU A 209 -15.26 -7.96 6.38
C LEU A 209 -16.24 -7.32 7.38
N ASP A 210 -15.73 -6.89 8.54
CA ASP A 210 -16.49 -6.22 9.60
C ASP A 210 -16.50 -4.70 9.38
N ARG A 211 -15.32 -4.11 9.15
CA ARG A 211 -15.15 -2.65 9.02
C ARG A 211 -14.09 -2.28 8.00
N THR A 212 -14.31 -1.15 7.32
CA THR A 212 -13.38 -0.59 6.32
C THR A 212 -12.56 0.60 6.83
N ASP A 213 -12.81 1.05 8.06
CA ASP A 213 -11.99 2.05 8.73
C ASP A 213 -11.93 1.82 10.25
N LEU A 214 -10.75 1.43 10.72
CA LEU A 214 -10.45 1.27 12.14
C LEU A 214 -9.92 2.55 12.81
N SER A 215 -9.79 3.65 12.08
CA SER A 215 -9.24 4.92 12.59
C SER A 215 -10.04 5.55 13.75
N GLY A 216 -11.23 5.03 14.05
CA GLY A 216 -12.10 5.48 15.15
C GLY A 216 -12.04 4.65 16.44
N LEU A 217 -11.31 3.54 16.48
CA LEU A 217 -11.12 2.74 17.71
C LEU A 217 -9.88 3.23 18.47
N GLY A 218 -9.94 4.47 18.93
CA GLY A 218 -9.16 4.85 20.11
C GLY A 218 -9.53 3.93 21.29
N PRO A 219 -8.65 3.75 22.29
CA PRO A 219 -8.94 2.94 23.46
C PRO A 219 -9.94 3.70 24.34
N TYR A 220 -11.23 3.65 24.01
CA TYR A 220 -12.29 4.10 24.91
C TYR A 220 -12.93 2.85 25.55
N PRO A 221 -12.55 2.50 26.79
CA PRO A 221 -13.06 1.29 27.46
C PRO A 221 -14.59 1.32 27.67
N GLU A 222 -15.21 2.50 27.66
CA GLU A 222 -16.62 2.70 28.00
C GLU A 222 -17.61 2.23 26.92
N ILE A 223 -17.15 1.96 25.69
CA ILE A 223 -18.01 1.56 24.55
C ILE A 223 -17.88 0.07 24.23
N ILE A 224 -16.97 -0.66 24.90
CA ILE A 224 -16.72 -2.07 24.60
C ILE A 224 -17.80 -2.96 25.22
N THR A 225 -18.73 -3.43 24.39
CA THR A 225 -19.82 -4.33 24.80
C THR A 225 -19.57 -5.79 24.45
N ASP A 226 -18.73 -6.08 23.43
CA ASP A 226 -18.37 -7.45 23.05
C ASP A 226 -17.05 -7.87 23.73
N ARG A 227 -17.07 -9.02 24.42
CA ARG A 227 -15.88 -9.65 25.02
C ARG A 227 -14.75 -9.82 24.01
N ARG A 228 -15.04 -10.04 22.72
CA ARG A 228 -14.05 -10.19 21.65
C ARG A 228 -13.22 -8.93 21.43
N ASP A 229 -13.83 -7.76 21.58
CA ASP A 229 -13.12 -6.48 21.46
C ASP A 229 -12.14 -6.28 22.63
N LEU A 230 -12.44 -6.84 23.82
CA LEU A 230 -11.49 -6.91 24.95
C LEU A 230 -10.40 -7.97 24.75
N ILE A 231 -10.74 -9.13 24.15
CA ILE A 231 -9.76 -10.19 23.85
C ILE A 231 -8.66 -9.67 22.91
N ARG A 232 -8.96 -8.70 22.04
CA ARG A 232 -7.95 -7.99 21.24
C ARG A 232 -6.84 -7.40 22.10
N TYR A 233 -7.12 -6.98 23.33
CA TYR A 233 -6.15 -6.45 24.29
C TYR A 233 -5.63 -7.49 25.29
N ALA A 234 -6.08 -8.75 25.21
CA ALA A 234 -5.62 -9.80 26.10
C ALA A 234 -4.09 -9.95 26.01
N CYS A 235 -3.49 -10.03 27.19
CA CYS A 235 -2.09 -10.30 27.42
C CYS A 235 -2.02 -11.46 28.42
N ASP A 236 -1.03 -12.33 28.26
CA ASP A 236 -0.78 -13.36 29.25
C ASP A 236 -0.11 -12.72 30.47
N LEU A 237 -0.68 -12.92 31.66
CA LEU A 237 -0.20 -12.34 32.90
C LEU A 237 0.16 -13.46 33.88
N THR A 238 1.28 -13.28 34.57
CA THR A 238 1.74 -14.15 35.66
C THR A 238 2.02 -13.30 36.88
N LEU A 239 1.63 -13.79 38.05
CA LEU A 239 1.91 -13.12 39.31
C LEU A 239 3.40 -13.22 39.64
N ASP A 240 3.95 -12.15 40.20
CA ASP A 240 5.34 -12.10 40.62
C ASP A 240 5.47 -12.63 42.06
N PRO A 241 6.17 -13.75 42.30
CA PRO A 241 6.39 -14.29 43.64
C PRO A 241 7.20 -13.37 44.56
N ASN A 242 7.89 -12.36 44.04
CA ASN A 242 8.67 -11.44 44.88
C ASN A 242 7.79 -10.37 45.54
N THR A 243 6.60 -10.12 45.00
CA THR A 243 5.65 -9.10 45.50
C THR A 243 4.45 -9.72 46.22
N VAL A 244 4.39 -11.04 46.34
CA VAL A 244 3.25 -11.75 46.92
C VAL A 244 3.28 -11.70 48.45
N GLN A 245 2.15 -11.35 49.05
CA GLN A 245 1.99 -11.36 50.51
C GLN A 245 2.00 -12.81 51.05
N ASN A 246 2.57 -13.01 52.24
CA ASN A 246 2.70 -14.32 52.89
C ASN A 246 1.36 -15.07 53.15
N ASP A 247 0.24 -14.36 53.17
CA ASP A 247 -1.08 -14.97 53.34
C ASP A 247 -1.70 -15.45 52.01
N LEU A 248 -0.97 -15.30 50.90
CA LEU A 248 -1.41 -15.68 49.56
C LEU A 248 -0.55 -16.83 49.02
N VAL A 249 -1.19 -17.84 48.45
CA VAL A 249 -0.52 -19.01 47.86
C VAL A 249 -0.65 -18.96 46.36
N LEU A 250 0.49 -18.90 45.66
CA LEU A 250 0.55 -18.98 44.21
C LEU A 250 0.54 -20.45 43.76
N SER A 251 -0.21 -20.74 42.70
CA SER A 251 -0.29 -22.06 42.08
C SER A 251 -0.50 -21.94 40.57
N ASP A 252 -0.47 -23.07 39.86
CA ASP A 252 -0.72 -23.15 38.42
C ASP A 252 0.21 -22.21 37.61
N GLY A 253 1.52 -22.31 37.86
CA GLY A 253 2.52 -21.47 37.20
C GLY A 253 2.33 -19.97 37.45
N ASN A 254 1.95 -19.60 38.69
CA ASN A 254 1.65 -18.22 39.12
C ASN A 254 0.45 -17.58 38.42
N LYS A 255 -0.45 -18.37 37.84
CA LYS A 255 -1.70 -17.88 37.23
C LYS A 255 -2.91 -17.95 38.17
N LYS A 256 -2.77 -18.59 39.33
CA LYS A 256 -3.82 -18.70 40.34
C LYS A 256 -3.31 -18.30 41.72
N VAL A 257 -4.13 -17.53 42.44
CA VAL A 257 -3.88 -17.14 43.84
C VAL A 257 -5.03 -17.61 44.74
N THR A 258 -4.68 -18.15 45.91
CA THR A 258 -5.64 -18.51 46.96
C THR A 258 -5.18 -17.99 48.31
N TYR A 259 -6.12 -17.63 49.19
CA TYR A 259 -5.78 -17.26 50.57
C TYR A 259 -5.39 -18.50 51.37
N GLY A 260 -4.25 -18.44 52.07
CA GLY A 260 -3.75 -19.54 52.89
C GLY A 260 -2.75 -19.03 53.92
N THR A 261 -2.96 -19.37 55.19
CA THR A 261 -2.08 -18.93 56.27
C THR A 261 -0.80 -19.74 56.32
N GLY A 262 0.32 -19.08 56.65
CA GLY A 262 1.58 -19.74 56.97
C GLY A 262 2.49 -20.10 55.80
N HIS A 263 2.28 -19.54 54.60
CA HIS A 263 3.27 -19.63 53.52
C HIS A 263 4.36 -18.58 53.72
N GLN A 264 5.61 -18.99 53.59
CA GLN A 264 6.76 -18.09 53.69
C GLN A 264 7.38 -17.91 52.31
N TYR A 265 7.30 -16.68 51.80
CA TYR A 265 8.11 -16.26 50.65
C TYR A 265 9.42 -15.63 51.14
N PRO A 266 10.48 -15.66 50.33
CA PRO A 266 11.72 -14.96 50.64
C PRO A 266 11.46 -13.47 50.88
N ALA A 267 12.12 -12.89 51.87
CA ALA A 267 12.05 -11.45 52.11
C ALA A 267 12.72 -10.71 50.94
N ASN A 268 11.92 -10.09 50.09
CA ASN A 268 12.37 -9.25 49.00
C ASN A 268 12.02 -7.78 49.30
N PRO A 269 12.86 -6.82 48.86
CA PRO A 269 12.66 -5.39 49.10
C PRO A 269 11.65 -4.72 48.14
N GLU A 270 11.12 -5.48 47.17
CA GLU A 270 10.07 -5.06 46.24
C GLU A 270 8.68 -5.00 46.89
#